data_AF-A0A949XH64-F1
#
_entry.id   AF-A0A949XH64-F1
#
_cell.length_a   1.000
_cell.length_b   1.000
_cell.length_c   1.000
_cell.angle_alpha   90.00
_cell.angle_beta   90.00
_cell.angle_gamma   90.00
#
_symmetry.space_group_name_H-M   'P 1'
#
loop_
_entity.id
_entity.type
_entity.pdbx_description
1 polymer ?
#
loop_
_entity_poly.entity_id
_entity_poly.type
_entity_poly.pdbx_seq_one_letter_code
_entity_poly.pdbx_strand_id
1 'polypeptide(L)'
;AGALTATATRPIEDPHDHHEAGLIVSAAASNIFLPPALNLPFGNRMAKINIDLRIMGAVPDFRRHASVDAWNKNSGIVEFDRLRVEWGTLVMSLKGTLGFDDDLQPEGAFSGAVANHDKVLMALMSGGYIPARQEDMLHSAMQLFARPMKQDGIDGIEMPITVQLGGLFLGPVKIYSFSEIVWPADNGTP
;
A
#
# COMPACT_ATOMS: atom_id res chain seq x y z
N ALA A 1 -13.46 15.73 16.75
CA ALA A 1 -14.27 14.61 16.24
C ALA A 1 -13.52 13.94 15.10
N GLY A 2 -13.62 12.61 14.96
CA GLY A 2 -13.13 11.92 13.75
C GLY A 2 -14.03 12.22 12.55
N ALA A 3 -13.47 12.19 11.35
CA ALA A 3 -14.22 12.34 10.10
C ALA A 3 -13.76 11.30 9.08
N LEU A 4 -14.71 10.80 8.29
CA LEU A 4 -14.49 9.86 7.19
C LEU A 4 -15.33 10.31 5.98
N THR A 5 -14.71 10.38 4.81
CA THR A 5 -15.36 10.60 3.54
C THR A 5 -14.83 9.58 2.54
N ALA A 6 -15.71 8.98 1.74
CA ALA A 6 -15.33 8.08 0.67
C ALA A 6 -16.27 8.27 -0.53
N THR A 7 -15.70 8.26 -1.72
CA THR A 7 -16.43 8.34 -3.00
C THR A 7 -15.89 7.28 -3.94
N ALA A 8 -16.79 6.64 -4.67
CA ALA A 8 -16.45 5.70 -5.72
C ALA A 8 -17.25 6.08 -6.97
N THR A 9 -16.55 6.28 -8.08
CA THR A 9 -17.15 6.72 -9.35
C THR A 9 -16.77 5.72 -10.43
N ARG A 10 -17.77 5.21 -11.15
CA ARG A 10 -17.56 4.46 -12.38
C ARG A 10 -17.65 5.42 -13.57
N PRO A 11 -16.72 5.38 -14.53
CA PRO A 11 -16.89 6.08 -15.79
C PRO A 11 -18.18 5.66 -16.50
N ILE A 12 -18.67 6.52 -17.39
CA ILE A 12 -19.95 6.31 -18.10
C ILE A 12 -19.83 5.17 -19.10
N GLU A 13 -18.67 5.06 -19.75
CA GLU A 13 -18.34 3.99 -20.68
C GLU A 13 -17.54 2.92 -19.94
N ASP A 14 -17.85 1.65 -20.21
CA ASP A 14 -17.06 0.54 -19.70
C ASP A 14 -15.66 0.59 -20.32
N PRO A 15 -14.61 0.28 -19.54
CA PRO A 15 -13.25 0.31 -20.06
C PRO A 15 -13.09 -0.74 -21.16
N HIS A 16 -12.55 -0.32 -22.30
CA HIS A 16 -12.30 -1.20 -23.44
C HIS A 16 -11.10 -2.12 -23.20
N ASP A 17 -10.12 -1.63 -22.43
CA ASP A 17 -8.91 -2.34 -22.05
C ASP A 17 -8.39 -1.91 -20.66
N HIS A 18 -7.20 -2.38 -20.30
CA HIS A 18 -6.58 -2.14 -19.00
C HIS A 18 -5.89 -0.77 -18.87
N HIS A 19 -5.92 0.08 -19.89
CA HIS A 19 -5.44 1.46 -19.79
C HIS A 19 -6.53 2.44 -19.37
N GLU A 20 -7.79 2.02 -19.42
CA GLU A 20 -8.95 2.80 -18.99
C GLU A 20 -9.36 2.42 -17.57
N ALA A 21 -9.71 3.41 -16.74
CA ALA A 21 -10.15 3.14 -15.37
C ALA A 21 -11.58 2.57 -15.38
N GLY A 22 -11.80 1.43 -14.74
CA GLY A 22 -13.14 0.90 -14.49
C GLY A 22 -13.77 1.44 -13.20
N LEU A 23 -12.95 1.88 -12.25
CA LEU A 23 -13.41 2.50 -11.00
C LEU A 23 -12.39 3.53 -10.51
N ILE A 24 -12.88 4.69 -10.08
CA ILE A 24 -12.08 5.73 -9.42
C ILE A 24 -12.57 5.83 -7.97
N VAL A 25 -11.65 5.75 -7.01
CA VAL A 25 -11.96 5.79 -5.58
C VAL A 25 -11.13 6.88 -4.92
N SER A 26 -11.80 7.73 -4.14
CA SER A 26 -11.18 8.69 -3.23
C SER A 26 -11.70 8.47 -1.83
N ALA A 27 -10.80 8.37 -0.86
CA ALA A 27 -11.12 8.21 0.54
C ALA A 27 -10.24 9.09 1.41
N ALA A 28 -10.82 9.66 2.46
CA ALA A 28 -10.11 10.45 3.45
C ALA A 28 -10.67 10.16 4.84
N ALA A 29 -9.78 9.97 5.80
CA ALA A 29 -10.16 9.89 7.19
C ALA A 29 -9.19 10.69 8.06
N SER A 30 -9.71 11.21 9.16
CA SER A 30 -8.93 12.00 10.11
C SER A 30 -9.28 11.62 11.54
N ASN A 31 -8.28 11.73 12.40
CA ASN A 31 -8.40 11.49 13.84
C ASN A 31 -8.98 10.10 14.15
N ILE A 32 -8.40 9.07 13.55
CA ILE A 32 -8.74 7.66 13.75
C ILE A 32 -8.03 7.16 15.01
N PHE A 33 -8.79 6.52 15.90
CA PHE A 33 -8.24 5.84 17.07
C PHE A 33 -8.17 4.35 16.81
N LEU A 34 -6.98 3.79 16.96
CA LEU A 34 -6.69 2.38 16.73
C LEU A 34 -6.69 1.63 18.06
N PRO A 35 -7.17 0.37 18.10
CA PRO A 35 -7.19 -0.42 19.31
C PRO A 35 -5.79 -0.53 19.95
N PRO A 36 -5.63 -0.21 21.25
CA PRO A 36 -4.34 -0.31 21.93
C PRO A 36 -3.74 -1.72 21.90
N ALA A 37 -4.58 -2.75 21.83
CA ALA A 37 -4.18 -4.16 21.77
C ALA A 37 -3.32 -4.51 20.55
N LEU A 38 -3.28 -3.67 19.52
CA LEU A 38 -2.49 -3.90 18.30
C LEU A 38 -1.01 -3.55 18.46
N ASN A 39 -0.58 -2.96 19.58
CA ASN A 39 0.83 -2.61 19.88
C ASN A 39 1.57 -1.90 18.72
N LEU A 40 0.88 -0.97 18.06
CA LEU A 40 1.34 -0.34 16.83
C LEU A 40 2.51 0.62 17.08
N PRO A 41 3.51 0.68 16.17
CA PRO A 41 4.79 1.36 16.41
C PRO A 41 4.66 2.89 16.41
N PHE A 42 3.53 3.42 15.92
CA PHE A 42 3.30 4.86 15.73
C PHE A 42 2.23 5.42 16.67
N GLY A 43 1.88 4.68 17.72
CA GLY A 43 0.85 5.05 18.70
C GLY A 43 -0.57 4.69 18.26
N ASN A 44 -1.55 5.01 19.10
CA ASN A 44 -2.94 4.59 18.94
C ASN A 44 -3.82 5.61 18.18
N ARG A 45 -3.24 6.67 17.62
CA ARG A 45 -3.98 7.72 16.91
C ARG A 45 -3.33 8.05 15.58
N MET A 46 -4.06 7.77 14.51
CA MET A 46 -3.70 8.21 13.15
C MET A 46 -4.39 9.55 12.88
N ALA A 47 -3.59 10.58 12.62
CA ALA A 47 -4.10 11.93 12.41
C ALA A 47 -4.83 12.03 11.08
N LYS A 48 -4.31 11.41 10.03
CA LYS A 48 -4.85 11.49 8.68
C LYS A 48 -4.44 10.29 7.83
N ILE A 49 -5.37 9.87 6.98
CA ILE A 49 -5.12 9.04 5.80
C ILE A 49 -5.91 9.60 4.62
N ASN A 50 -5.28 9.69 3.45
CA ASN A 50 -5.90 10.03 2.19
C ASN A 50 -5.46 9.02 1.13
N ILE A 51 -6.43 8.53 0.37
CA ILE A 51 -6.22 7.53 -0.68
C ILE A 51 -6.97 8.02 -1.92
N ASP A 52 -6.28 8.14 -3.04
CA ASP A 52 -6.87 8.24 -4.37
C ASP A 52 -6.29 7.12 -5.21
N LEU A 53 -7.17 6.29 -5.77
CA LEU A 53 -6.79 5.15 -6.58
C LEU A 53 -7.74 4.94 -7.75
N ARG A 54 -7.23 4.23 -8.76
CA ARG A 54 -7.97 3.78 -9.93
C ARG A 54 -7.80 2.28 -10.08
N ILE A 55 -8.91 1.57 -10.27
CA ILE A 55 -8.90 0.16 -10.68
C ILE A 55 -8.98 0.16 -12.19
N MET A 56 -7.94 -0.33 -12.84
CA MET A 56 -7.77 -0.29 -14.28
C MET A 56 -8.42 -1.52 -14.94
N GLY A 57 -9.04 -1.33 -16.10
CA GLY A 57 -9.82 -2.36 -16.79
C GLY A 57 -11.15 -2.70 -16.10
N ALA A 58 -11.80 -3.76 -16.59
CA ALA A 58 -13.08 -4.23 -16.08
C ALA A 58 -12.95 -4.70 -14.62
N VAL A 59 -13.58 -3.97 -13.69
CA VAL A 59 -13.44 -4.19 -12.24
C VAL A 59 -13.87 -5.61 -11.86
N PRO A 60 -12.97 -6.44 -11.28
CA PRO A 60 -13.30 -7.81 -10.92
C PRO A 60 -14.19 -7.87 -9.68
N ASP A 61 -14.87 -8.99 -9.51
CA ASP A 61 -15.40 -9.36 -8.20
C ASP A 61 -14.27 -9.93 -7.34
N PHE A 62 -13.67 -9.08 -6.50
CA PHE A 62 -12.56 -9.43 -5.59
C PHE A 62 -12.87 -10.53 -4.56
N ARG A 63 -14.08 -11.11 -4.58
CA ARG A 63 -14.47 -12.25 -3.75
C ARG A 63 -14.38 -13.58 -4.50
N ARG A 64 -14.15 -13.57 -5.82
CA ARG A 64 -14.15 -14.76 -6.68
C ARG A 64 -12.79 -14.91 -7.35
N HIS A 65 -12.17 -16.07 -7.13
CA HIS A 65 -10.85 -16.39 -7.68
C HIS A 65 -10.83 -16.22 -9.20
N ALA A 66 -11.74 -16.87 -9.93
CA ALA A 66 -11.79 -16.77 -11.39
C ALA A 66 -11.99 -15.33 -11.90
N SER A 67 -12.67 -14.46 -11.14
CA SER A 67 -12.86 -13.07 -11.55
C SER A 67 -11.58 -12.25 -11.40
N VAL A 68 -10.83 -12.47 -10.33
CA VAL A 68 -9.55 -11.80 -10.09
C VAL A 68 -8.48 -12.33 -11.05
N ASP A 69 -8.45 -13.65 -11.29
CA ASP A 69 -7.56 -14.29 -12.26
C ASP A 69 -7.75 -13.73 -13.68
N ALA A 70 -9.00 -13.64 -14.14
CA ALA A 70 -9.31 -13.09 -15.46
C ALA A 70 -8.90 -11.61 -15.57
N TRP A 71 -9.08 -10.83 -14.51
CA TRP A 71 -8.66 -9.43 -14.48
C TRP A 71 -7.13 -9.30 -14.49
N ASN A 72 -6.43 -10.12 -13.69
CA ASN A 72 -4.97 -10.14 -13.65
C ASN A 72 -4.36 -10.51 -15.01
N LYS A 73 -4.89 -11.56 -15.66
CA LYS A 73 -4.48 -12.00 -17.00
C LYS A 73 -4.73 -10.96 -18.10
N ASN A 74 -5.66 -10.04 -17.87
CA ASN A 74 -5.92 -8.92 -18.76
C ASN A 74 -5.11 -7.66 -18.36
N SER A 75 -4.01 -7.83 -17.61
CA SER A 75 -3.14 -6.75 -17.13
C SER A 75 -3.84 -5.74 -16.20
N GLY A 76 -4.87 -6.20 -15.48
CA GLY A 76 -5.58 -5.39 -14.50
C GLY A 76 -4.68 -5.03 -13.32
N ILE A 77 -4.65 -3.73 -12.99
CA ILE A 77 -3.89 -3.19 -11.85
C ILE A 77 -4.69 -2.15 -11.09
N VAL A 78 -4.31 -1.93 -9.83
CA VAL A 78 -4.73 -0.75 -9.06
C VAL A 78 -3.62 0.28 -9.14
N GLU A 79 -3.92 1.45 -9.70
CA GLU A 79 -3.04 2.61 -9.68
C GLU A 79 -3.36 3.47 -8.47
N PHE A 80 -2.39 3.67 -7.58
CA PHE A 80 -2.48 4.61 -6.46
C PHE A 80 -1.92 5.95 -6.91
N ASP A 81 -2.81 6.88 -7.24
CA ASP A 81 -2.43 8.25 -7.59
C ASP A 81 -1.91 9.00 -6.36
N ARG A 82 -2.46 8.70 -5.18
CA ARG A 82 -2.04 9.28 -3.91
C ARG A 82 -2.37 8.37 -2.73
N LEU A 83 -1.40 8.10 -1.88
CA LEU A 83 -1.54 7.49 -0.56
C LEU A 83 -0.77 8.35 0.44
N ARG A 84 -1.49 9.18 1.21
CA ARG A 84 -0.90 10.02 2.26
C ARG A 84 -1.30 9.51 3.63
N VAL A 85 -0.33 9.37 4.53
CA VAL A 85 -0.54 8.95 5.92
C VAL A 85 0.20 9.87 6.86
N GLU A 86 -0.48 10.32 7.91
CA GLU A 86 0.10 11.02 9.06
C GLU A 86 -0.30 10.27 10.33
N TRP A 87 0.65 9.56 10.92
CA TRP A 87 0.43 8.70 12.08
C TRP A 87 1.66 8.71 13.00
N GLY A 88 1.56 9.43 14.13
CA GLY A 88 2.68 9.55 15.06
C GLY A 88 3.93 10.08 14.37
N THR A 89 5.01 9.29 14.38
CA THR A 89 6.26 9.65 13.67
C THR A 89 6.22 9.38 12.17
N LEU A 90 5.29 8.55 11.69
CA LEU A 90 5.15 8.21 10.28
C LEU A 90 4.40 9.34 9.56
N VAL A 91 5.11 9.99 8.63
CA VAL A 91 4.54 10.96 7.71
C VAL A 91 5.02 10.59 6.32
N MET A 92 4.09 10.18 5.45
CA MET A 92 4.42 9.74 4.09
C MET A 92 3.38 10.17 3.06
N SER A 93 3.83 10.35 1.82
CA SER A 93 3.00 10.38 0.61
C SER A 93 3.63 9.45 -0.41
N LEU A 94 2.86 8.47 -0.87
CA LEU A 94 3.26 7.47 -1.85
C LEU A 94 2.31 7.51 -3.05
N LYS A 95 2.83 7.05 -4.18
CA LYS A 95 2.09 6.65 -5.39
C LYS A 95 2.65 5.33 -5.88
N GLY A 96 1.91 4.59 -6.68
CA GLY A 96 2.40 3.29 -7.13
C GLY A 96 1.34 2.45 -7.80
N THR A 97 1.68 1.20 -8.04
CA THR A 97 0.78 0.20 -8.63
C THR A 97 0.75 -1.04 -7.76
N LEU A 98 -0.41 -1.70 -7.74
CA LEU A 98 -0.62 -2.98 -7.08
C LEU A 98 -1.45 -3.87 -8.01
N GLY A 99 -0.92 -5.01 -8.38
CA GLY A 99 -1.61 -6.08 -9.06
C GLY A 99 -1.47 -7.37 -8.28
N PHE A 100 -1.51 -8.48 -9.00
CA PHE A 100 -1.27 -9.81 -8.44
C PHE A 100 -0.24 -10.58 -9.27
N ASP A 101 0.53 -11.45 -8.63
CA ASP A 101 1.37 -12.43 -9.32
C ASP A 101 0.55 -13.61 -9.87
N ASP A 102 1.23 -14.60 -10.47
CA ASP A 102 0.61 -15.79 -11.06
C ASP A 102 -0.13 -16.67 -10.04
N ASP A 103 0.24 -16.59 -8.75
CA ASP A 103 -0.41 -17.29 -7.64
C ASP A 103 -1.52 -16.43 -6.98
N LEU A 104 -1.88 -15.32 -7.65
CA LEU A 104 -2.80 -14.30 -7.18
C LEU A 104 -2.46 -13.74 -5.79
N GLN A 105 -1.17 -13.63 -5.49
CA GLN A 105 -0.68 -12.91 -4.33
C GLN A 105 -0.36 -11.46 -4.71
N PRO A 106 -0.50 -10.51 -3.78
CA PRO A 106 -0.26 -9.10 -4.10
C PRO A 106 1.17 -8.87 -4.59
N GLU A 107 1.29 -8.13 -5.69
CA GLU A 107 2.56 -7.66 -6.23
C GLU A 107 2.45 -6.18 -6.61
N GLY A 108 3.45 -5.37 -6.27
CA GLY A 108 3.37 -3.93 -6.53
C GLY A 108 4.65 -3.17 -6.20
N ALA A 109 4.68 -1.92 -6.66
CA ALA A 109 5.79 -1.01 -6.43
C ALA A 109 5.25 0.38 -6.11
N PHE A 110 5.86 1.01 -5.11
CA PHE A 110 5.50 2.33 -4.63
C PHE A 110 6.74 3.22 -4.54
N SER A 111 6.53 4.50 -4.83
CA SER A 111 7.51 5.57 -4.68
C SER A 111 6.86 6.79 -4.04
N GLY A 112 7.67 7.60 -3.36
CA GLY A 112 7.20 8.83 -2.76
C GLY A 112 8.05 9.29 -1.59
N ALA A 113 7.56 10.29 -0.86
CA ALA A 113 8.28 10.90 0.24
C ALA A 113 7.91 10.24 1.58
N VAL A 114 8.91 9.81 2.32
CA VAL A 114 8.81 9.43 3.74
C VAL A 114 9.65 10.39 4.57
N ALA A 115 8.98 11.19 5.40
CA ALA A 115 9.64 12.06 6.37
C ALA A 115 10.02 11.28 7.63
N ASN A 116 10.99 11.81 8.38
CA ASN A 116 11.46 11.22 9.65
C ASN A 116 11.86 9.74 9.52
N HIS A 117 12.41 9.32 8.38
CA HIS A 117 12.69 7.92 8.07
C HIS A 117 13.48 7.18 9.17
N ASP A 118 14.49 7.82 9.77
CA ASP A 118 15.25 7.23 10.88
C ASP A 118 14.37 6.92 12.10
N LYS A 119 13.45 7.84 12.44
CA LYS A 119 12.52 7.66 13.56
C LYS A 119 11.46 6.62 13.25
N VAL A 120 11.00 6.56 12.00
CA VAL A 120 10.07 5.52 11.53
C VAL A 120 10.71 4.15 11.66
N LEU A 121 11.95 4.00 11.19
CA LEU A 121 12.71 2.77 11.30
C LEU A 121 12.91 2.36 12.77
N MET A 122 13.40 3.28 13.60
CA MET A 122 13.61 3.03 15.03
C MET A 122 12.31 2.61 15.74
N ALA A 123 11.17 3.22 15.38
CA ALA A 123 9.86 2.87 15.94
C ALA A 123 9.42 1.45 15.51
N LEU A 124 9.62 1.08 14.23
CA LEU A 124 9.33 -0.26 13.72
C LEU A 124 10.19 -1.32 14.42
N MET A 125 11.48 -1.06 14.61
CA MET A 125 12.39 -1.97 15.30
C MET A 125 12.06 -2.11 16.78
N SER A 126 11.82 -0.99 17.47
CA SER A 126 11.46 -0.98 18.89
C SER A 126 10.12 -1.67 19.15
N GLY A 127 9.20 -1.61 18.18
CA GLY A 127 7.93 -2.34 18.22
C GLY A 127 8.03 -3.82 17.82
N GLY A 128 9.22 -4.31 17.44
CA GLY A 128 9.43 -5.70 17.02
C GLY A 128 8.93 -6.03 15.61
N TYR A 129 8.50 -5.04 14.83
CA TYR A 129 8.04 -5.22 13.44
C TYR A 129 9.21 -5.51 12.50
N ILE A 130 10.39 -4.94 12.80
CA ILE A 130 11.64 -5.24 12.11
C ILE A 130 12.59 -5.89 13.12
N PRO A 131 13.05 -7.14 12.89
CA PRO A 131 14.04 -7.79 13.75
C PRO A 131 15.33 -6.96 13.87
N ALA A 132 15.85 -6.77 15.08
CA ALA A 132 17.06 -5.99 15.34
C ALA A 132 18.28 -6.44 14.50
N ARG A 133 18.37 -7.73 14.17
CA ARG A 133 19.42 -8.27 13.27
C ARG A 133 19.44 -7.66 11.85
N GLN A 134 18.38 -6.96 11.44
CA GLN A 134 18.28 -6.31 10.13
C GLN A 134 18.68 -4.82 10.16
N GLU A 135 19.05 -4.27 11.33
CA GLU A 135 19.40 -2.85 11.51
C GLU A 135 20.50 -2.40 10.55
N ASP A 136 21.68 -3.02 10.62
CA ASP A 136 22.84 -2.65 9.80
C ASP A 136 22.54 -2.74 8.29
N MET A 137 21.80 -3.77 7.90
CA MET A 137 21.39 -3.99 6.51
C MET A 137 20.43 -2.89 6.04
N LEU A 138 19.51 -2.45 6.89
CA LEU A 138 18.55 -1.42 6.54
C LEU A 138 19.19 -0.04 6.51
N HIS A 139 20.07 0.28 7.46
CA HIS A 139 20.90 1.49 7.38
C HIS A 139 21.77 1.52 6.12
N SER A 140 22.38 0.38 5.74
CA SER A 140 23.15 0.28 4.51
C SER A 140 22.27 0.48 3.27
N ALA A 141 21.09 -0.13 3.22
CA ALA A 141 20.13 0.06 2.14
C ALA A 141 19.69 1.53 2.03
N MET A 142 19.42 2.18 3.17
CA MET A 142 19.07 3.61 3.21
C MET A 142 20.20 4.48 2.66
N GLN A 143 21.44 4.24 3.05
CA GLN A 143 22.59 5.00 2.53
C GLN A 143 22.78 4.84 1.00
N LEU A 144 22.45 3.67 0.46
CA LEU A 144 22.59 3.38 -0.97
C LEU A 144 21.42 3.89 -1.83
N PHE A 145 20.19 3.76 -1.32
CA PHE A 145 18.98 3.97 -2.11
C PHE A 145 18.18 5.21 -1.74
N ALA A 146 18.33 5.77 -0.53
CA ALA A 146 17.57 6.94 -0.13
C ALA A 146 17.95 8.15 -0.99
N ARG A 147 16.95 8.74 -1.64
CA ARG A 147 17.10 9.99 -2.38
C ARG A 147 16.23 11.06 -1.76
N PRO A 148 16.69 12.33 -1.64
CA PRO A 148 15.82 13.42 -1.23
C PRO A 148 14.58 13.48 -2.11
N MET A 149 13.40 13.59 -1.50
CA MET A 149 12.13 13.61 -2.20
C MET A 149 11.18 14.59 -1.53
N LYS A 150 10.43 15.32 -2.35
CA LYS A 150 9.33 16.16 -1.90
C LYS A 150 8.06 15.81 -2.66
N GLN A 151 7.05 15.32 -1.95
CA GLN A 151 5.75 14.94 -2.54
C GLN A 151 4.61 15.41 -1.63
N ASP A 152 3.58 16.04 -2.20
CA ASP A 152 2.43 16.59 -1.47
C ASP A 152 2.80 17.48 -0.27
N GLY A 153 3.90 18.23 -0.37
CA GLY A 153 4.39 19.08 0.73
C GLY A 153 5.05 18.32 1.89
N ILE A 154 5.27 17.01 1.76
CA ILE A 154 6.13 16.23 2.65
C ILE A 154 7.55 16.30 2.10
N ASP A 155 8.49 16.73 2.94
CA ASP A 155 9.92 16.74 2.67
C ASP A 155 10.57 15.55 3.39
N GLY A 156 11.28 14.70 2.66
CA GLY A 156 11.80 13.45 3.19
C GLY A 156 12.69 12.72 2.20
N ILE A 157 12.64 11.40 2.25
CA ILE A 157 13.37 10.55 1.31
C ILE A 157 12.42 9.64 0.53
N GLU A 158 12.82 9.32 -0.69
CA GLU A 158 12.29 8.20 -1.45
C GLU A 158 13.20 6.98 -1.26
N MET A 159 12.57 5.84 -1.05
CA MET A 159 13.18 4.52 -1.21
C MET A 159 12.25 3.62 -2.01
N PRO A 160 12.78 2.67 -2.79
CA PRO A 160 11.96 1.67 -3.45
C PRO A 160 11.17 0.88 -2.40
N ILE A 161 9.84 0.94 -2.46
CA ILE A 161 8.95 0.12 -1.65
C ILE A 161 8.30 -0.88 -2.59
N THR A 162 8.49 -2.17 -2.36
CA THR A 162 7.87 -3.20 -3.19
C THR A 162 7.07 -4.18 -2.35
N VAL A 163 5.98 -4.66 -2.93
CA VAL A 163 5.20 -5.80 -2.45
C VAL A 163 5.48 -6.91 -3.44
N GLN A 164 6.10 -7.98 -3.01
CA GLN A 164 6.45 -9.13 -3.87
C GLN A 164 6.81 -10.32 -2.97
N LEU A 165 6.77 -11.54 -3.48
CA LEU A 165 7.23 -12.73 -2.74
C LEU A 165 6.61 -12.83 -1.33
N GLY A 166 5.31 -12.52 -1.22
CA GLY A 166 4.56 -12.51 0.04
C GLY A 166 5.15 -11.57 1.10
N GLY A 167 5.73 -10.43 0.70
CA GLY A 167 6.39 -9.51 1.62
C GLY A 167 6.35 -8.05 1.18
N LEU A 168 6.54 -7.16 2.17
CA LEU A 168 6.84 -5.75 1.94
C LEU A 168 8.35 -5.56 2.06
N PHE A 169 8.94 -4.92 1.06
CA PHE A 169 10.37 -4.68 0.98
C PHE A 169 10.67 -3.19 0.91
N LEU A 170 11.77 -2.80 1.55
CA LEU A 170 12.37 -1.49 1.44
C LEU A 170 13.77 -1.64 0.84
N GLY A 171 13.90 -1.30 -0.44
CA GLY A 171 15.03 -1.76 -1.25
C GLY A 171 15.12 -3.31 -1.20
N PRO A 172 16.29 -3.90 -0.90
CA PRO A 172 16.44 -5.36 -0.81
C PRO A 172 15.96 -5.95 0.54
N VAL A 173 15.49 -5.12 1.49
CA VAL A 173 15.21 -5.56 2.86
C VAL A 173 13.73 -5.88 3.05
N LYS A 174 13.39 -7.14 3.32
CA LYS A 174 12.03 -7.55 3.72
C LYS A 174 11.72 -7.04 5.13
N ILE A 175 10.79 -6.09 5.23
CA ILE A 175 10.38 -5.45 6.49
C ILE A 175 9.06 -6.01 7.04
N TYR A 176 8.30 -6.74 6.22
CA TYR A 176 7.07 -7.40 6.64
C TYR A 176 6.81 -8.66 5.80
N SER A 177 6.20 -9.68 6.41
CA SER A 177 5.70 -10.87 5.72
C SER A 177 4.18 -10.84 5.72
N PHE A 178 3.57 -10.90 4.53
CA PHE A 178 2.13 -11.09 4.41
C PHE A 178 1.78 -12.56 4.63
N SER A 179 0.59 -12.81 5.19
CA SER A 179 -0.01 -14.14 5.09
C SER A 179 -0.49 -14.35 3.67
N GLU A 180 -0.33 -15.57 3.15
CA GLU A 180 -0.84 -15.94 1.83
C GLU A 180 -2.36 -15.76 1.78
N ILE A 181 -2.85 -15.18 0.69
CA ILE A 181 -4.28 -15.07 0.43
C ILE A 181 -4.78 -16.45 0.04
N VAL A 182 -5.59 -17.04 0.91
CA VAL A 182 -6.36 -18.24 0.59
C VAL A 182 -7.66 -17.80 -0.08
N TRP A 183 -7.69 -17.91 -1.41
CA TRP A 183 -8.88 -17.57 -2.18
C TRP A 183 -10.01 -18.56 -1.91
N PRO A 184 -11.26 -18.07 -1.72
CA PRO A 184 -12.40 -18.97 -1.62
C PRO A 184 -12.53 -19.76 -2.93
N ALA A 185 -12.82 -21.05 -2.81
CA ALA A 185 -13.14 -21.87 -3.98
C ALA A 185 -14.28 -21.20 -4.75
N ASP A 186 -14.18 -21.21 -6.08
CA ASP A 186 -15.29 -20.80 -6.93
C ASP A 186 -16.42 -21.81 -6.69
N ASN A 187 -17.36 -21.47 -5.81
CA ASN A 187 -18.56 -22.26 -5.58
C ASN A 187 -19.40 -22.13 -6.85
N GLY A 188 -19.11 -22.99 -7.82
CA GLY A 188 -19.89 -23.14 -9.03
C GLY A 188 -21.29 -23.61 -8.66
N THR A 189 -22.24 -22.68 -8.61
CA THR A 189 -23.56 -23.00 -9.13
C THR A 189 -23.56 -22.55 -10.59
N PRO A 190 -23.72 -23.47 -11.56
CA PRO A 190 -24.00 -23.11 -12.93
C PRO A 190 -25.28 -22.27 -13.05
#